data_AF-A0A8T5RSS6-F1
#
_entry.id   AF-A0A8T5RSS6-F1
#
_cell.length_a   1.000
_cell.length_b   1.000
_cell.length_c   1.000
_cell.angle_alpha   90.00
_cell.angle_beta   90.00
_cell.angle_gamma   90.00
#
_symmetry.space_group_name_H-M   'P 1'
#
loop_
_entity.id
_entity.type
_entity.pdbx_description
1 polymer ?
#
loop_
_entity_poly.entity_id
_entity_poly.type
_entity_poly.pdbx_seq_one_letter_code
_entity_poly.pdbx_strand_id
1 'polypeptide(L)'
;MFDRAFKKFLAKKPSKNELYPYLYSIAFKELGNPKKQIKNEPIICRNCGAVFTDIDLIKEDPQKGAYYICEFCGTDNSVDKTRLEEKLPNDIDFLLAALEVKKPTGEPDITKVATTEGDLYLSVIDISGSMSGAKIEAVKKSLIQTLKDFKTNSPITKYVLIAFESSVYYYLRHDRNPMNFGGDLLFTLEGMKSQFKKEIKKEKFLGSIGEFADGWVKKVEELRSMDMTALGPALYFAIISFESFNSTGRITLLTDGLANQGIGNLSGTSPGANKFYEDMADLCNQYKIIVDVVGVSASGDNNEMGLQVLGKLTDTTGGTLYLISSEEMEAIFSELRQKEYIGKDVKVRIFVPPSIIIKNITGAYSSKGAIQGSEINLGAITEDRELFLELESTKDLKQQEEVPVQLQVEYLDNKGNKRMRVINDRVKITKDEDEFKAKYNQKFNVMKNIQVAGGGYYSGKAKESKVQLTELKAEILNEMKSLRSSNKTFAEQDFTEGLSYLDDELEEIEIEEKEVAQAPAKSYWAAKGQQRARMSSSSLKKRMEKKKK
;
A
#
# COMPACT_ATOMS: atom_id res chain seq x y z
N MET A 1 -16.01 2.78 5.54
CA MET A 1 -14.53 2.69 5.72
C MET A 1 -14.15 1.65 6.76
N PHE A 2 -14.72 1.67 7.97
CA PHE A 2 -14.42 0.73 9.06
C PHE A 2 -15.65 -0.10 9.38
N ASP A 3 -15.63 -1.39 9.08
CA ASP A 3 -16.78 -2.29 9.26
C ASP A 3 -16.34 -3.56 9.99
N ARG A 4 -17.29 -4.33 10.53
CA ARG A 4 -17.03 -5.51 11.35
C ARG A 4 -17.82 -6.73 10.89
N ALA A 5 -17.18 -7.89 10.99
CA ALA A 5 -17.80 -9.17 10.64
C ALA A 5 -18.92 -9.59 11.62
N PHE A 6 -19.01 -8.96 12.78
CA PHE A 6 -19.93 -9.33 13.85
C PHE A 6 -20.73 -8.13 14.35
N LYS A 7 -21.88 -8.36 14.99
CA LYS A 7 -22.70 -7.26 15.55
C LYS A 7 -22.44 -6.97 17.03
N LYS A 8 -22.03 -7.98 17.79
CA LYS A 8 -21.77 -7.91 19.23
C LYS A 8 -20.54 -8.76 19.57
N PHE A 9 -19.74 -8.38 20.57
CA PHE A 9 -18.75 -9.29 21.14
C PHE A 9 -19.43 -10.40 21.93
N LEU A 10 -18.80 -11.56 22.01
CA LEU A 10 -19.26 -12.59 22.94
C LEU A 10 -18.63 -12.37 24.31
N ALA A 11 -19.41 -12.60 25.37
CA ALA A 11 -18.95 -12.54 26.75
C ALA A 11 -17.82 -13.55 27.01
N LYS A 12 -17.87 -14.70 26.34
CA LYS A 12 -16.83 -15.73 26.31
C LYS A 12 -16.34 -15.91 24.88
N LYS A 13 -15.09 -16.36 24.69
CA LYS A 13 -14.54 -16.60 23.36
C LYS A 13 -15.43 -17.56 22.54
N PRO A 14 -15.57 -17.36 21.22
CA PRO A 14 -16.34 -18.25 20.36
C PRO A 14 -15.81 -19.69 20.43
N SER A 15 -16.70 -20.68 20.40
CA SER A 15 -16.33 -22.10 20.40
C SER A 15 -15.54 -22.53 19.16
N LYS A 16 -15.83 -21.92 18.00
CA LYS A 16 -15.13 -22.11 16.72
C LYS A 16 -14.42 -20.82 16.31
N ASN A 17 -13.39 -20.43 17.04
CA ASN A 17 -12.72 -19.14 16.85
C ASN A 17 -12.10 -18.95 15.45
N GLU A 18 -11.75 -20.03 14.74
CA GLU A 18 -11.20 -19.96 13.38
C GLU A 18 -12.25 -19.57 12.33
N LEU A 19 -13.50 -20.01 12.52
CA LEU A 19 -14.63 -19.64 11.65
C LEU A 19 -15.28 -18.32 12.04
N TYR A 20 -15.18 -17.93 13.31
CA TYR A 20 -15.80 -16.71 13.82
C TYR A 20 -14.84 -15.81 14.61
N PRO A 21 -13.68 -15.43 14.05
CA PRO A 21 -12.78 -14.47 14.69
C PRO A 21 -13.41 -13.08 14.78
N TYR A 22 -12.99 -12.24 15.73
CA TYR A 22 -13.45 -10.85 15.76
C TYR A 22 -12.73 -10.04 14.68
N LEU A 23 -13.33 -9.94 13.50
CA LEU A 23 -12.74 -9.23 12.37
C LEU A 23 -13.33 -7.84 12.15
N TYR A 24 -12.44 -6.87 11.95
CA TYR A 24 -12.74 -5.59 11.32
C TYR A 24 -12.13 -5.53 9.93
N SER A 25 -12.81 -4.88 8.99
CA SER A 25 -12.28 -4.45 7.69
C SER A 25 -12.04 -2.94 7.71
N ILE A 26 -10.90 -2.53 7.15
CA ILE A 26 -10.56 -1.13 6.88
C ILE A 26 -10.41 -0.98 5.37
N ALA A 27 -11.47 -0.54 4.71
CA ALA A 27 -11.51 -0.31 3.26
C ALA A 27 -11.25 1.16 2.93
N PHE A 28 -10.20 1.45 2.17
CA PHE A 28 -9.71 2.82 1.99
C PHE A 28 -10.46 3.62 0.93
N LYS A 29 -11.27 3.01 0.07
CA LYS A 29 -12.07 3.70 -0.98
C LYS A 29 -12.82 4.96 -0.55
N GLU A 30 -13.12 5.11 0.73
CA GLU A 30 -13.83 6.27 1.29
C GLU A 30 -12.91 7.40 1.77
N LEU A 31 -11.58 7.20 1.84
CA LEU A 31 -10.64 8.16 2.41
C LEU A 31 -10.60 9.49 1.64
N GLY A 32 -10.76 9.45 0.32
CA GLY A 32 -10.83 10.64 -0.54
C GLY A 32 -12.16 11.43 -0.46
N ASN A 33 -13.14 10.96 0.30
CA ASN A 33 -14.47 11.57 0.44
C ASN A 33 -14.66 12.10 1.87
N PRO A 34 -14.17 13.32 2.18
CA PRO A 34 -14.22 13.86 3.52
C PRO A 34 -15.67 13.99 4.00
N LYS A 35 -15.92 13.58 5.24
CA LYS A 35 -17.23 13.66 5.91
C LYS A 35 -17.42 15.06 6.52
N LYS A 36 -17.63 15.14 7.84
CA LYS A 36 -17.60 16.40 8.57
C LYS A 36 -16.15 16.79 8.77
N GLN A 37 -15.74 17.92 8.19
CA GLN A 37 -14.38 18.43 8.34
C GLN A 37 -14.28 19.40 9.53
N ILE A 38 -13.35 19.13 10.44
CA ILE A 38 -12.96 20.02 11.54
C ILE A 38 -11.59 20.64 11.23
N LYS A 39 -11.44 21.93 11.50
CA LYS A 39 -10.17 22.66 11.31
C LYS A 39 -9.35 22.78 12.60
N ASN A 40 -9.98 22.54 13.75
CA ASN A 40 -9.33 22.55 15.05
C ASN A 40 -8.51 21.27 15.26
N GLU A 41 -7.44 21.36 16.02
CA GLU A 41 -6.65 20.17 16.39
C GLU A 41 -7.48 19.24 17.30
N PRO A 42 -7.43 17.92 17.06
CA PRO A 42 -8.12 16.95 17.89
C PRO A 42 -7.60 16.97 19.33
N ILE A 43 -8.51 16.75 20.28
CA ILE A 43 -8.13 16.49 21.68
C ILE A 43 -7.63 15.04 21.73
N ILE A 44 -6.39 14.83 22.17
CA ILE A 44 -5.76 13.50 22.21
C ILE A 44 -5.38 13.11 23.64
N CYS A 45 -5.49 11.82 23.96
CA CYS A 45 -5.01 11.30 25.22
C CYS A 45 -3.48 11.44 25.30
N ARG A 46 -2.99 12.02 26.40
CA ARG A 46 -1.55 12.25 26.61
C ARG A 46 -0.69 10.99 26.70
N ASN A 47 -1.31 9.84 26.99
CA ASN A 47 -0.61 8.58 27.18
C ASN A 47 -0.64 7.70 25.92
N CYS A 48 -1.83 7.40 25.39
CA CYS A 48 -1.94 6.51 24.23
C CYS A 48 -2.13 7.23 22.89
N GLY A 49 -2.49 8.51 22.85
CA GLY A 49 -2.75 9.23 21.61
C GLY A 49 -4.14 8.96 20.98
N ALA A 50 -5.02 8.22 21.66
CA ALA A 50 -6.41 8.08 21.22
C ALA A 50 -7.11 9.45 21.20
N VAL A 51 -7.92 9.71 20.19
CA VAL A 51 -8.64 10.97 20.00
C VAL A 51 -9.93 10.93 20.83
N PHE A 52 -10.19 12.02 21.53
CA PHE A 52 -11.40 12.21 22.31
C PHE A 52 -12.48 12.88 21.47
N THR A 53 -13.66 12.26 21.37
CA THR A 53 -14.79 12.78 20.58
C THR A 53 -16.11 12.86 21.35
N ASP A 54 -16.19 12.30 22.56
CA ASP A 54 -17.44 12.09 23.30
C ASP A 54 -17.51 12.96 24.55
N ILE A 55 -18.04 14.18 24.39
CA ILE A 55 -18.12 15.19 25.46
C ILE A 55 -18.93 14.73 26.68
N ASP A 56 -19.79 13.73 26.54
CA ASP A 56 -20.61 13.18 27.62
C ASP A 56 -19.75 12.44 28.67
N LEU A 57 -18.49 12.10 28.34
CA LEU A 57 -17.55 11.46 29.25
C LEU A 57 -16.75 12.44 30.12
N ILE A 58 -16.92 13.75 29.90
CA ILE A 58 -16.26 14.77 30.69
C ILE A 58 -16.87 14.82 32.09
N LYS A 59 -15.98 14.87 33.07
CA LYS A 59 -16.30 14.99 34.49
C LYS A 59 -15.73 16.30 35.02
N GLU A 60 -16.37 16.84 36.05
CA GLU A 60 -15.89 18.01 36.78
C GLU A 60 -15.35 17.57 38.13
N ASP A 61 -14.18 18.07 38.49
CA ASP A 61 -13.63 17.97 39.83
C ASP A 61 -13.24 19.36 40.33
N PRO A 62 -13.65 19.77 41.56
CA PRO A 62 -13.36 21.10 42.09
C PRO A 62 -11.87 21.47 42.17
N GLN A 63 -10.96 20.49 42.24
CA GLN A 63 -9.52 20.70 42.35
C GLN A 63 -8.79 20.53 41.00
N LYS A 64 -9.28 19.64 40.12
CA LYS A 64 -8.64 19.33 38.84
C LYS A 64 -9.26 20.04 37.63
N GLY A 65 -10.43 20.64 37.79
CA GLY A 65 -11.22 21.20 36.68
C GLY A 65 -11.90 20.11 35.86
N ALA A 66 -12.18 20.42 34.58
CA ALA A 66 -12.80 19.49 33.64
C ALA A 66 -11.78 18.44 33.15
N TYR A 67 -12.17 17.16 33.20
CA TYR A 67 -11.28 16.05 32.83
C TYR A 67 -12.06 14.87 32.24
N TYR A 68 -11.39 13.97 31.52
CA TYR A 68 -11.94 12.67 31.12
C TYR A 68 -10.93 11.54 31.39
N ILE A 69 -11.47 10.33 31.56
CA ILE A 69 -10.68 9.12 31.66
C ILE A 69 -10.69 8.45 30.29
N CYS A 70 -9.52 8.29 29.69
CA CYS A 70 -9.39 7.68 28.38
C CYS A 70 -9.86 6.21 28.40
N GLU A 71 -10.86 5.88 27.59
CA GLU A 71 -11.47 4.54 27.58
C GLU A 71 -10.53 3.43 27.08
N PHE A 72 -9.47 3.79 26.34
CA PHE A 72 -8.52 2.86 25.76
C PHE A 72 -7.33 2.50 26.67
N CYS A 73 -6.95 3.38 27.61
CA CYS A 73 -5.78 3.17 28.47
C CYS A 73 -5.99 3.55 29.94
N GLY A 74 -7.14 4.10 30.30
CA GLY A 74 -7.48 4.51 31.68
C GLY A 74 -6.79 5.77 32.17
N THR A 75 -6.04 6.48 31.33
CA THR A 75 -5.34 7.71 31.74
C THR A 75 -6.32 8.86 31.99
N ASP A 76 -6.11 9.60 33.08
CA ASP A 76 -6.78 10.86 33.42
C ASP A 76 -6.19 12.00 32.55
N ASN A 77 -7.05 12.72 31.81
CA ASN A 77 -6.66 13.82 30.92
C ASN A 77 -7.49 15.07 31.25
N SER A 78 -6.81 16.19 31.54
CA SER A 78 -7.44 17.50 31.68
C SER A 78 -7.94 18.03 30.33
N VAL A 79 -9.07 18.71 30.33
CA VAL A 79 -9.71 19.25 29.12
C VAL A 79 -10.00 20.73 29.29
N ASP A 80 -9.61 21.50 28.28
CA ASP A 80 -10.05 22.88 28.15
C ASP A 80 -11.43 22.93 27.49
N LYS A 81 -12.44 23.36 28.25
CA LYS A 81 -13.82 23.49 27.76
C LYS A 81 -13.98 24.42 26.58
N THR A 82 -13.08 25.39 26.41
CA THR A 82 -13.14 26.34 25.29
C THR A 82 -12.87 25.68 23.94
N ARG A 83 -12.20 24.52 23.93
CA ARG A 83 -11.89 23.72 22.74
C ARG A 83 -12.97 22.71 22.37
N LEU A 84 -14.02 22.61 23.17
CA LEU A 84 -15.08 21.62 22.97
C LEU A 84 -16.11 22.16 21.98
N GLU A 85 -16.15 21.55 20.81
CA GLU A 85 -17.30 21.67 19.92
C GLU A 85 -18.46 20.80 20.46
N GLU A 86 -19.65 20.97 19.89
CA GLU A 86 -20.77 20.05 20.10
C GLU A 86 -20.37 18.59 19.85
N LYS A 87 -21.18 17.64 20.34
CA LYS A 87 -20.96 16.20 20.19
C LYS A 87 -20.49 15.85 18.77
N LEU A 88 -19.26 15.35 18.68
CA LEU A 88 -18.64 15.02 17.41
C LEU A 88 -19.22 13.71 16.87
N PRO A 89 -19.42 13.60 15.54
CA PRO A 89 -19.83 12.34 14.95
C PRO A 89 -18.76 11.26 15.14
N ASN A 90 -19.18 10.00 15.10
CA ASN A 90 -18.28 8.86 15.22
C ASN A 90 -17.30 8.74 14.05
N ASP A 91 -17.59 9.32 12.88
CA ASP A 91 -16.73 9.34 11.70
C ASP A 91 -16.47 10.80 11.31
N ILE A 92 -15.22 11.22 11.43
CA ILE A 92 -14.83 12.63 11.36
C ILE A 92 -13.46 12.83 10.72
N ASP A 93 -13.32 13.94 9.98
CA ASP A 93 -12.06 14.32 9.33
C ASP A 93 -11.50 15.61 9.94
N PHE A 94 -10.28 15.55 10.47
CA PHE A 94 -9.53 16.71 10.92
C PHE A 94 -8.58 17.19 9.81
N LEU A 95 -8.57 18.50 9.55
CA LEU A 95 -7.55 19.16 8.75
C LEU A 95 -6.42 19.60 9.69
N LEU A 96 -5.31 18.86 9.69
CA LEU A 96 -4.17 19.12 10.58
C LEU A 96 -3.26 20.23 10.03
N ALA A 97 -3.08 20.27 8.71
CA ALA A 97 -2.33 21.34 8.05
C ALA A 97 -2.81 21.49 6.61
N ALA A 98 -3.04 22.73 6.18
CA ALA A 98 -3.30 23.05 4.78
C ALA A 98 -1.99 23.32 4.05
N LEU A 99 -1.88 22.87 2.80
CA LEU A 99 -0.77 23.27 1.94
C LEU A 99 -0.98 24.71 1.50
N GLU A 100 -0.07 25.61 1.89
CA GLU A 100 -0.02 26.95 1.33
C GLU A 100 0.53 26.90 -0.10
N VAL A 101 -0.36 26.74 -1.08
CA VAL A 101 0.02 26.92 -2.48
C VAL A 101 0.30 28.41 -2.69
N LYS A 102 1.58 28.79 -2.72
CA LYS A 102 1.99 30.09 -3.28
C LYS A 102 1.59 30.06 -4.75
N LYS A 103 0.46 30.69 -5.11
CA LYS A 103 0.09 30.89 -6.51
C LYS A 103 1.28 31.57 -7.21
N PRO A 104 1.86 30.97 -8.26
CA PRO A 104 2.78 31.69 -9.12
C PRO A 104 2.01 32.88 -9.69
N THR A 105 2.50 34.09 -9.45
CA THR A 105 1.98 35.29 -10.10
C THR A 105 2.25 35.17 -11.60
N GLY A 106 1.22 34.87 -12.41
CA GLY A 106 1.25 35.13 -13.85
C GLY A 106 0.91 34.00 -14.83
N GLU A 107 0.40 32.84 -14.43
CA GLU A 107 -0.04 31.81 -15.39
C GLU A 107 -1.56 31.80 -15.60
N PRO A 108 -2.04 31.58 -16.85
CA PRO A 108 -3.47 31.55 -17.17
C PRO A 108 -4.15 30.34 -16.52
N ASP A 109 -5.42 30.50 -16.14
CA ASP A 109 -6.27 29.44 -15.60
C ASP A 109 -6.44 28.29 -16.61
N ILE A 110 -5.57 27.28 -16.53
CA ILE A 110 -5.80 26.00 -17.18
C ILE A 110 -6.76 25.20 -16.29
N THR A 111 -7.98 25.04 -16.78
CA THR A 111 -9.02 24.23 -16.15
C THR A 111 -8.59 22.77 -16.01
N LYS A 112 -8.47 22.32 -14.75
CA LYS A 112 -8.59 20.94 -14.23
C LYS A 112 -8.15 19.81 -15.17
N VAL A 113 -6.94 19.31 -14.95
CA VAL A 113 -6.61 17.90 -15.22
C VAL A 113 -5.91 17.32 -13.98
N ALA A 114 -6.25 16.09 -13.61
CA ALA A 114 -5.71 15.40 -12.45
C ALA A 114 -4.18 15.41 -12.54
N THR A 115 -3.53 16.04 -11.57
CA THR A 115 -2.08 15.97 -11.38
C THR A 115 -1.70 14.50 -11.27
N THR A 116 -0.85 13.98 -12.14
CA THR A 116 -0.08 12.78 -11.78
C THR A 116 0.56 13.03 -10.45
N GLU A 117 0.56 12.01 -9.63
CA GLU A 117 0.79 12.15 -8.23
C GLU A 117 2.23 12.47 -7.86
N GLY A 118 2.48 13.75 -7.75
CA GLY A 118 3.75 14.33 -7.32
C GLY A 118 4.34 15.20 -8.42
N ASP A 119 5.22 16.09 -7.99
CA ASP A 119 5.85 17.08 -8.88
C ASP A 119 6.86 16.43 -9.83
N LEU A 120 7.29 15.19 -9.55
CA LEU A 120 8.40 14.52 -10.22
C LEU A 120 8.14 13.01 -10.48
N TYR A 121 8.33 12.59 -11.72
CA TYR A 121 8.26 11.19 -12.16
C TYR A 121 9.62 10.73 -12.69
N LEU A 122 10.14 9.63 -12.13
CA LEU A 122 11.42 9.04 -12.51
C LEU A 122 11.21 7.67 -13.16
N SER A 123 11.66 7.51 -14.40
CA SER A 123 11.81 6.20 -15.03
C SER A 123 13.22 5.69 -14.78
N VAL A 124 13.34 4.55 -14.10
CA VAL A 124 14.63 3.88 -13.82
C VAL A 124 14.66 2.58 -14.60
N ILE A 125 15.39 2.57 -15.71
CA ILE A 125 15.27 1.57 -16.77
C ILE A 125 16.56 0.78 -16.88
N ASP A 126 16.44 -0.54 -16.71
CA ASP A 126 17.49 -1.47 -17.06
C ASP A 126 17.71 -1.48 -18.59
N ILE A 127 18.94 -1.22 -18.99
CA ILE A 127 19.39 -1.32 -20.39
C ILE A 127 20.52 -2.34 -20.51
N SER A 128 20.56 -3.34 -19.64
CA SER A 128 21.53 -4.43 -19.70
C SER A 128 21.31 -5.38 -20.89
N GLY A 129 22.22 -6.34 -21.06
CA GLY A 129 22.24 -7.20 -22.24
C GLY A 129 21.05 -8.14 -22.30
N SER A 130 20.53 -8.52 -21.13
CA SER A 130 19.32 -9.33 -20.99
C SER A 130 18.08 -8.60 -21.53
N MET A 131 18.08 -7.26 -21.50
CA MET A 131 16.99 -6.43 -22.05
C MET A 131 17.00 -6.34 -23.57
N SER A 132 17.98 -6.93 -24.27
CA SER A 132 18.10 -6.81 -25.73
C SER A 132 16.89 -7.38 -26.51
N GLY A 133 16.74 -6.92 -27.75
CA GLY A 133 15.69 -7.39 -28.66
C GLY A 133 14.29 -6.94 -28.27
N ALA A 134 13.34 -7.88 -28.17
CA ALA A 134 11.93 -7.57 -27.98
C ALA A 134 11.62 -6.89 -26.62
N LYS A 135 12.38 -7.20 -25.57
CA LYS A 135 12.17 -6.64 -24.22
C LYS A 135 12.35 -5.12 -24.21
N ILE A 136 13.51 -4.61 -24.65
CA ILE A 136 13.77 -3.16 -24.69
C ILE A 136 12.84 -2.42 -25.64
N GLU A 137 12.48 -3.01 -26.79
CA GLU A 137 11.55 -2.38 -27.73
C GLU A 137 10.13 -2.26 -27.16
N ALA A 138 9.67 -3.27 -26.41
CA ALA A 138 8.43 -3.18 -25.65
C ALA A 138 8.50 -2.06 -24.59
N VAL A 139 9.61 -1.98 -23.84
CA VAL A 139 9.81 -0.95 -22.80
C VAL A 139 9.78 0.45 -23.41
N LYS A 140 10.49 0.66 -24.51
CA LYS A 140 10.48 1.93 -25.24
C LYS A 140 9.07 2.31 -25.65
N LYS A 141 8.34 1.40 -26.28
CA LYS A 141 6.97 1.65 -26.75
C LYS A 141 6.06 2.10 -25.60
N SER A 142 6.08 1.40 -24.48
CA SER A 142 5.22 1.73 -23.34
C SER A 142 5.66 2.99 -22.58
N LEU A 143 6.97 3.29 -22.50
CA LEU A 143 7.46 4.56 -21.97
C LEU A 143 7.08 5.74 -22.88
N ILE A 144 7.19 5.59 -24.19
CA ILE A 144 6.78 6.62 -25.17
C ILE A 144 5.28 6.90 -25.01
N GLN A 145 4.45 5.87 -24.88
CA GLN A 145 3.02 6.06 -24.63
C GLN A 145 2.78 6.76 -23.29
N THR A 146 3.55 6.44 -22.26
CA THR A 146 3.49 7.10 -20.96
C THR A 146 3.81 8.59 -21.04
N LEU A 147 4.85 8.97 -21.77
CA LEU A 147 5.20 10.38 -21.98
C LEU A 147 4.11 11.14 -22.75
N LYS A 148 3.50 10.51 -23.77
CA LYS A 148 2.39 11.10 -24.55
C LYS A 148 1.15 11.31 -23.68
N ASP A 149 0.82 10.34 -22.84
CA ASP A 149 -0.30 10.42 -21.92
C ASP A 149 -0.05 11.50 -20.86
N PHE A 150 1.15 11.60 -20.29
CA PHE A 150 1.51 12.66 -19.35
C PHE A 150 1.51 14.05 -20.00
N LYS A 151 1.94 14.18 -21.25
CA LYS A 151 1.83 15.44 -22.01
C LYS A 151 0.38 15.96 -22.05
N THR A 152 -0.58 15.05 -22.14
CA THR A 152 -2.00 15.36 -22.26
C THR A 152 -2.66 15.53 -20.89
N ASN A 153 -2.41 14.59 -19.97
CA ASN A 153 -3.16 14.44 -18.74
C ASN A 153 -2.45 15.07 -17.53
N SER A 154 -1.14 15.27 -17.58
CA SER A 154 -0.36 15.84 -16.46
C SER A 154 0.82 16.67 -16.96
N PRO A 155 0.54 17.75 -17.70
CA PRO A 155 1.57 18.51 -18.42
C PRO A 155 2.56 19.23 -17.50
N ILE A 156 2.23 19.44 -16.22
CA ILE A 156 3.08 20.15 -15.25
C ILE A 156 4.10 19.25 -14.55
N THR A 157 3.98 17.93 -14.72
CA THR A 157 4.84 16.94 -14.06
C THR A 157 6.26 17.03 -14.58
N LYS A 158 7.24 16.99 -13.69
CA LYS A 158 8.65 16.94 -14.07
C LYS A 158 9.05 15.50 -14.35
N TYR A 159 9.98 15.32 -15.29
CA TYR A 159 10.44 13.99 -15.69
C TYR A 159 11.94 13.88 -15.67
N VAL A 160 12.43 12.74 -15.17
CA VAL A 160 13.83 12.35 -15.22
C VAL A 160 13.91 10.90 -15.70
N LEU A 161 14.85 10.64 -16.61
CA LEU A 161 15.16 9.29 -17.07
C LEU A 161 16.49 8.87 -16.48
N ILE A 162 16.53 7.69 -15.88
CA ILE A 162 17.75 7.03 -15.42
C ILE A 162 17.82 5.72 -16.18
N ALA A 163 18.83 5.56 -17.02
CA ALA A 163 19.13 4.28 -17.65
C ALA A 163 20.34 3.66 -16.94
N PHE A 164 20.38 2.34 -16.76
CA PHE A 164 21.52 1.71 -16.11
C PHE A 164 21.92 0.38 -16.74
N GLU A 165 23.22 0.14 -16.71
CA GLU A 165 23.86 -1.14 -16.97
C GLU A 165 24.94 -1.34 -15.90
N SER A 166 26.21 -1.61 -16.22
CA SER A 166 27.35 -1.49 -15.29
C SER A 166 27.59 -0.07 -14.76
N SER A 167 27.10 0.96 -15.46
CA SER A 167 27.10 2.37 -15.05
C SER A 167 25.67 2.93 -15.01
N VAL A 168 25.49 4.06 -14.34
CA VAL A 168 24.21 4.78 -14.24
C VAL A 168 24.27 6.04 -15.10
N TYR A 169 23.36 6.14 -16.07
CA TYR A 169 23.19 7.27 -16.98
C TYR A 169 21.99 8.09 -16.53
N TYR A 170 22.26 9.25 -15.94
CA TYR A 170 21.25 10.13 -15.40
C TYR A 170 20.94 11.26 -16.39
N TYR A 171 19.76 11.19 -17.00
CA TYR A 171 19.27 12.20 -17.93
C TYR A 171 18.41 13.20 -17.17
N LEU A 172 19.00 14.35 -16.87
CA LEU A 172 18.27 15.50 -16.31
C LEU A 172 17.50 16.28 -17.39
N ARG A 173 17.98 16.21 -18.64
CA ARG A 173 17.43 16.92 -19.80
C ARG A 173 17.49 16.01 -21.03
N HIS A 174 16.52 16.15 -21.94
CA HIS A 174 16.51 15.37 -23.19
C HIS A 174 17.53 15.89 -24.23
N ASP A 175 17.93 17.16 -24.15
CA ASP A 175 18.80 17.87 -25.10
C ASP A 175 20.29 17.87 -24.71
N ARG A 176 20.63 17.20 -23.61
CA ARG A 176 22.01 17.07 -23.11
C ARG A 176 22.42 15.61 -23.01
N ASN A 177 23.73 15.40 -22.92
CA ASN A 177 24.28 14.08 -22.61
C ASN A 177 23.97 13.74 -21.15
N PRO A 178 23.77 12.45 -20.82
CA PRO A 178 23.54 12.04 -19.45
C PRO A 178 24.78 12.27 -18.59
N MET A 179 24.57 12.53 -17.30
CA MET A 179 25.63 12.37 -16.30
C MET A 179 25.90 10.87 -16.16
N ASN A 180 27.14 10.45 -16.37
CA ASN A 180 27.55 9.06 -16.25
C ASN A 180 28.23 8.84 -14.89
N PHE A 181 27.71 7.90 -14.10
CA PHE A 181 28.26 7.45 -12.83
C PHE A 181 28.66 5.98 -12.95
N GLY A 182 29.94 5.66 -12.74
CA GLY A 182 30.46 4.30 -12.89
C GLY A 182 31.66 4.02 -11.98
N GLY A 183 32.21 2.80 -12.09
CA GLY A 183 33.39 2.36 -11.34
C GLY A 183 33.17 2.28 -9.82
N ASP A 184 34.23 2.56 -9.05
CA ASP A 184 34.25 2.44 -7.58
C ASP A 184 33.20 3.32 -6.87
N LEU A 185 32.73 4.36 -7.56
CA LEU A 185 31.68 5.25 -7.04
C LEU A 185 30.41 4.48 -6.65
N LEU A 186 30.06 3.44 -7.41
CA LEU A 186 28.82 2.67 -7.26
C LEU A 186 28.78 1.79 -5.99
N PHE A 187 29.88 1.74 -5.24
CA PHE A 187 30.00 0.96 -4.02
C PHE A 187 29.89 1.80 -2.75
N THR A 188 29.70 3.13 -2.85
CA THR A 188 29.62 4.03 -1.69
C THR A 188 28.43 5.00 -1.77
N LEU A 189 27.53 4.96 -0.78
CA LEU A 189 26.38 5.87 -0.73
C LEU A 189 26.80 7.34 -0.63
N GLU A 190 27.76 7.64 0.25
CA GLU A 190 28.27 9.00 0.45
C GLU A 190 28.96 9.55 -0.81
N GLY A 191 29.75 8.71 -1.48
CA GLY A 191 30.40 9.06 -2.74
C GLY A 191 29.37 9.41 -3.82
N MET A 192 28.39 8.52 -4.03
CA MET A 192 27.28 8.75 -4.98
C MET A 192 26.54 10.06 -4.67
N LYS A 193 26.17 10.29 -3.40
CA LYS A 193 25.43 11.49 -2.99
C LYS A 193 26.24 12.77 -3.20
N SER A 194 27.53 12.77 -2.86
CA SER A 194 28.43 13.91 -3.02
C SER A 194 28.62 14.27 -4.49
N GLN A 195 28.91 13.26 -5.33
CA GLN A 195 29.13 13.45 -6.75
C GLN A 195 27.84 13.89 -7.46
N PHE A 196 26.69 13.30 -7.10
CA PHE A 196 25.37 13.74 -7.60
C PHE A 196 25.10 15.21 -7.31
N LYS A 197 25.24 15.64 -6.04
CA LYS A 197 25.02 17.04 -5.65
C LYS A 197 25.96 18.01 -6.37
N LYS A 198 27.18 17.58 -6.69
CA LYS A 198 28.15 18.38 -7.45
C LYS A 198 27.72 18.56 -8.90
N GLU A 199 27.25 17.51 -9.57
CA GLU A 199 26.82 17.59 -10.97
C GLU A 199 25.48 18.33 -11.12
N ILE A 200 24.49 18.05 -10.25
CA ILE A 200 23.19 18.74 -10.27
C ILE A 200 23.33 20.26 -10.07
N LYS A 201 24.30 20.73 -9.27
CA LYS A 201 24.52 22.18 -9.09
C LYS A 201 24.99 22.90 -10.37
N LYS A 202 25.61 22.18 -11.31
CA LYS A 202 26.10 22.76 -12.56
C LYS A 202 25.01 22.89 -13.61
N GLU A 203 23.92 22.15 -13.46
CA GLU A 203 22.83 22.12 -14.44
C GLU A 203 21.54 22.72 -13.86
N LYS A 204 20.84 23.50 -14.68
CA LYS A 204 19.48 23.91 -14.33
C LYS A 204 18.52 22.78 -14.68
N PHE A 205 17.80 22.30 -13.67
CA PHE A 205 16.75 21.29 -13.76
C PHE A 205 15.72 21.61 -14.86
N LEU A 206 15.24 20.60 -15.60
CA LEU A 206 14.32 20.78 -16.73
C LEU A 206 12.87 21.02 -16.26
N GLY A 207 12.13 21.81 -17.03
CA GLY A 207 10.71 22.09 -16.85
C GLY A 207 9.81 20.85 -17.06
N SER A 208 8.53 21.09 -17.31
CA SER A 208 7.52 20.04 -17.23
C SER A 208 7.42 19.18 -18.50
N ILE A 209 6.83 17.98 -18.38
CA ILE A 209 6.60 17.04 -19.49
C ILE A 209 5.80 17.70 -20.61
N GLY A 210 4.84 18.55 -20.30
CA GLY A 210 4.03 19.25 -21.30
C GLY A 210 4.87 20.00 -22.32
N GLU A 211 5.97 20.61 -21.88
CA GLU A 211 6.89 21.37 -22.75
C GLU A 211 7.87 20.45 -23.51
N PHE A 212 8.33 19.37 -22.87
CA PHE A 212 9.50 18.61 -23.33
C PHE A 212 9.23 17.15 -23.73
N ALA A 213 7.98 16.70 -23.73
CA ALA A 213 7.60 15.31 -24.02
C ALA A 213 8.20 14.78 -25.34
N ASP A 214 8.15 15.57 -26.42
CA ASP A 214 8.63 15.12 -27.74
C ASP A 214 10.16 14.91 -27.75
N GLY A 215 10.89 15.69 -26.95
CA GLY A 215 12.32 15.51 -26.74
C GLY A 215 12.62 14.23 -25.95
N TRP A 216 11.85 13.96 -24.90
CA TRP A 216 11.97 12.73 -24.12
C TRP A 216 11.60 11.49 -24.93
N VAL A 217 10.57 11.55 -25.78
CA VAL A 217 10.20 10.46 -26.70
C VAL A 217 11.38 10.07 -27.58
N LYS A 218 12.03 11.05 -28.23
CA LYS A 218 13.24 10.79 -29.04
C LYS A 218 14.36 10.16 -28.22
N LYS A 219 14.55 10.63 -26.98
CA LYS A 219 15.60 10.08 -26.10
C LYS A 219 15.33 8.62 -25.73
N VAL A 220 14.07 8.26 -25.50
CA VAL A 220 13.66 6.88 -25.22
C VAL A 220 13.84 5.99 -26.46
N GLU A 221 13.49 6.47 -27.65
CA GLU A 221 13.71 5.74 -28.93
C GLU A 221 15.19 5.37 -29.13
N GLU A 222 16.10 6.25 -28.71
CA GLU A 222 17.55 6.08 -28.80
C GLU A 222 18.16 5.08 -27.81
N LEU A 223 17.42 4.61 -26.79
CA LEU A 223 17.95 3.66 -25.80
C LEU A 223 18.43 2.37 -26.48
N ARG A 224 19.53 1.80 -25.97
CA ARG A 224 20.11 0.55 -26.50
C ARG A 224 20.53 -0.33 -25.35
N SER A 225 20.37 -1.64 -25.53
CA SER A 225 20.92 -2.63 -24.60
C SER A 225 22.45 -2.60 -24.64
N MET A 226 23.05 -2.64 -23.47
CA MET A 226 24.48 -2.65 -23.16
C MET A 226 24.76 -3.83 -22.20
N ASP A 227 25.80 -3.80 -21.35
CA ASP A 227 26.23 -5.01 -20.60
C ASP A 227 25.54 -5.23 -19.23
N MET A 228 26.25 -5.18 -18.10
CA MET A 228 25.81 -5.68 -16.76
C MET A 228 24.66 -4.87 -16.09
N THR A 229 24.33 -5.10 -14.81
CA THR A 229 23.12 -4.55 -14.13
C THR A 229 23.43 -3.90 -12.77
N ALA A 230 23.51 -2.55 -12.72
CA ALA A 230 23.74 -1.72 -11.52
C ALA A 230 22.45 -1.11 -10.95
N LEU A 231 21.50 -1.98 -10.61
CA LEU A 231 20.16 -1.60 -10.14
C LEU A 231 20.18 -0.82 -8.81
N GLY A 232 20.93 -1.30 -7.81
CA GLY A 232 20.98 -0.66 -6.49
C GLY A 232 21.48 0.80 -6.55
N PRO A 233 22.60 1.09 -7.23
CA PRO A 233 23.04 2.46 -7.47
C PRO A 233 22.02 3.32 -8.23
N ALA A 234 21.40 2.77 -9.28
CA ALA A 234 20.40 3.50 -10.07
C ALA A 234 19.18 3.90 -9.22
N LEU A 235 18.68 2.99 -8.38
CA LEU A 235 17.63 3.26 -7.41
C LEU A 235 18.05 4.34 -6.40
N TYR A 236 19.28 4.28 -5.88
CA TYR A 236 19.75 5.29 -4.93
C TYR A 236 19.82 6.69 -5.56
N PHE A 237 20.34 6.82 -6.78
CA PHE A 237 20.33 8.09 -7.53
C PHE A 237 18.91 8.62 -7.75
N ALA A 238 17.95 7.72 -8.01
CA ALA A 238 16.55 8.10 -8.12
C ALA A 238 16.01 8.68 -6.81
N ILE A 239 16.25 8.02 -5.68
CA ILE A 239 15.79 8.45 -4.36
C ILE A 239 16.37 9.82 -3.97
N ILE A 240 17.69 10.01 -4.10
CA ILE A 240 18.34 11.29 -3.72
C ILE A 240 17.97 12.44 -4.67
N SER A 241 17.39 12.16 -5.84
CA SER A 241 16.83 13.19 -6.72
C SER A 241 15.67 13.92 -6.04
N PHE A 242 14.79 13.20 -5.35
CA PHE A 242 13.67 13.81 -4.61
C PHE A 242 14.15 14.69 -3.46
N GLU A 243 15.19 14.26 -2.73
CA GLU A 243 15.87 15.09 -1.73
C GLU A 243 16.42 16.38 -2.38
N SER A 244 17.14 16.23 -3.49
CA SER A 244 17.87 17.34 -4.12
C SER A 244 16.95 18.36 -4.78
N PHE A 245 15.79 17.93 -5.26
CA PHE A 245 14.79 18.80 -5.87
C PHE A 245 13.67 19.21 -4.91
N ASN A 246 13.75 18.80 -3.64
CA ASN A 246 12.71 19.01 -2.62
C ASN A 246 11.30 18.70 -3.17
N SER A 247 11.19 17.54 -3.81
CA SER A 247 10.00 17.10 -4.55
C SER A 247 9.48 15.79 -3.98
N THR A 248 8.21 15.51 -4.22
CA THR A 248 7.62 14.17 -4.00
C THR A 248 7.19 13.59 -5.34
N GLY A 249 6.92 12.29 -5.40
CA GLY A 249 6.37 11.68 -6.59
C GLY A 249 6.66 10.21 -6.72
N ARG A 250 7.00 9.77 -7.92
CA ARG A 250 6.93 8.36 -8.31
C ARG A 250 8.19 7.89 -9.03
N ILE A 251 8.62 6.69 -8.70
CA ILE A 251 9.67 5.94 -9.40
C ILE A 251 9.02 4.73 -10.03
N THR A 252 9.27 4.51 -11.32
CA THR A 252 8.99 3.23 -11.97
C THR A 252 10.31 2.56 -12.29
N LEU A 253 10.62 1.50 -11.54
CA LEU A 253 11.82 0.69 -11.68
C LEU A 253 11.55 -0.49 -12.59
N LEU A 254 12.28 -0.58 -13.69
CA LEU A 254 12.23 -1.68 -14.64
C LEU A 254 13.51 -2.50 -14.55
N THR A 255 13.36 -3.81 -14.47
CA THR A 255 14.48 -4.77 -14.40
C THR A 255 14.07 -6.08 -15.06
N ASP A 256 15.02 -6.82 -15.62
CA ASP A 256 14.78 -8.19 -16.12
C ASP A 256 15.73 -9.25 -15.55
N GLY A 257 16.66 -8.84 -14.69
CA GLY A 257 17.60 -9.74 -14.03
C GLY A 257 17.97 -9.31 -12.60
N LEU A 258 18.87 -10.07 -11.97
CA LEU A 258 19.42 -9.74 -10.66
C LEU A 258 20.40 -8.57 -10.77
N ALA A 259 20.30 -7.65 -9.79
CA ALA A 259 21.35 -6.67 -9.55
C ALA A 259 22.69 -7.40 -9.32
N ASN A 260 23.71 -7.11 -10.13
CA ASN A 260 25.00 -7.80 -10.07
C ASN A 260 26.21 -6.85 -9.98
N GLN A 261 25.97 -5.53 -10.02
CA GLN A 261 27.01 -4.51 -9.95
C GLN A 261 26.70 -3.46 -8.86
N GLY A 262 27.73 -3.06 -8.11
CA GLY A 262 27.62 -2.01 -7.08
C GLY A 262 26.95 -2.44 -5.77
N ILE A 263 26.55 -1.47 -4.96
CA ILE A 263 25.79 -1.71 -3.72
C ILE A 263 24.41 -2.32 -4.03
N GLY A 264 23.89 -3.19 -3.15
CA GLY A 264 22.60 -3.85 -3.40
C GLY A 264 22.68 -5.01 -4.40
N ASN A 265 23.87 -5.58 -4.60
CA ASN A 265 24.10 -6.76 -5.42
C ASN A 265 23.30 -7.97 -4.88
N LEU A 266 22.37 -8.45 -5.69
CA LEU A 266 21.50 -9.61 -5.45
C LEU A 266 22.08 -10.92 -6.00
N SER A 267 23.16 -10.85 -6.79
CA SER A 267 23.93 -12.02 -7.23
C SER A 267 24.94 -12.43 -6.13
N GLY A 268 24.77 -13.64 -5.58
CA GLY A 268 25.65 -14.21 -4.55
C GLY A 268 25.14 -14.08 -3.10
N THR A 269 25.89 -14.61 -2.14
CA THR A 269 25.55 -14.61 -0.71
C THR A 269 26.00 -13.32 -0.04
N SER A 270 25.51 -12.16 -0.48
CA SER A 270 25.74 -10.89 0.21
C SER A 270 24.60 -10.64 1.22
N PRO A 271 24.80 -10.89 2.54
CA PRO A 271 23.77 -10.64 3.54
C PRO A 271 23.37 -9.15 3.65
N GLY A 272 24.10 -8.24 3.01
CA GLY A 272 23.82 -6.81 3.00
C GLY A 272 22.73 -6.34 2.03
N ALA A 273 22.40 -7.11 0.98
CA ALA A 273 21.46 -6.64 -0.05
C ALA A 273 20.03 -6.45 0.50
N ASN A 274 19.54 -7.38 1.31
CA ASN A 274 18.21 -7.26 1.93
C ASN A 274 18.08 -6.00 2.78
N LYS A 275 19.09 -5.73 3.62
CA LYS A 275 19.13 -4.55 4.46
C LYS A 275 19.23 -3.27 3.63
N PHE A 276 20.04 -3.29 2.56
CA PHE A 276 20.11 -2.15 1.65
C PHE A 276 18.75 -1.77 1.08
N TYR A 277 17.97 -2.73 0.55
CA TYR A 277 16.65 -2.42 -0.02
C TYR A 277 15.60 -2.06 1.05
N GLU A 278 15.74 -2.54 2.28
CA GLU A 278 14.96 -2.07 3.44
C GLU A 278 15.28 -0.59 3.74
N ASP A 279 16.56 -0.25 3.86
CA ASP A 279 17.01 1.13 4.07
C ASP A 279 16.56 2.05 2.93
N MET A 280 16.55 1.57 1.68
CA MET A 280 16.02 2.31 0.53
C MET A 280 14.51 2.52 0.61
N ALA A 281 13.76 1.51 1.07
CA ALA A 281 12.32 1.61 1.26
C ALA A 281 11.97 2.66 2.34
N ASP A 282 12.74 2.70 3.43
CA ASP A 282 12.61 3.71 4.48
C ASP A 282 12.94 5.12 3.97
N LEU A 283 13.99 5.28 3.17
CA LEU A 283 14.30 6.55 2.52
C LEU A 283 13.20 7.00 1.55
N CYS A 284 12.63 6.09 0.76
CA CYS A 284 11.51 6.39 -0.12
C CYS A 284 10.32 6.93 0.69
N ASN A 285 10.01 6.29 1.80
CA ASN A 285 8.93 6.70 2.69
C ASN A 285 9.19 8.09 3.30
N GLN A 286 10.41 8.34 3.78
CA GLN A 286 10.84 9.65 4.30
C GLN A 286 10.64 10.77 3.27
N TYR A 287 10.94 10.51 2.00
CA TYR A 287 10.77 11.45 0.90
C TYR A 287 9.40 11.35 0.21
N LYS A 288 8.47 10.56 0.75
CA LYS A 288 7.10 10.38 0.24
C LYS A 288 7.07 9.96 -1.24
N ILE A 289 7.99 9.06 -1.58
CA ILE A 289 8.18 8.50 -2.92
C ILE A 289 7.36 7.21 -3.03
N ILE A 290 6.61 7.09 -4.13
CA ILE A 290 5.93 5.85 -4.52
C ILE A 290 6.85 5.09 -5.47
N VAL A 291 7.13 3.81 -5.19
CA VAL A 291 7.98 2.97 -6.05
C VAL A 291 7.18 1.83 -6.63
N ASP A 292 7.02 1.80 -7.95
CA ASP A 292 6.57 0.61 -8.67
C ASP A 292 7.77 -0.15 -9.22
N VAL A 293 7.68 -1.47 -9.15
CA VAL A 293 8.71 -2.38 -9.65
C VAL A 293 8.09 -3.26 -10.72
N VAL A 294 8.67 -3.24 -11.92
CA VAL A 294 8.22 -4.00 -13.08
C VAL A 294 9.35 -4.93 -13.51
N GLY A 295 9.17 -6.21 -13.21
CA GLY A 295 10.02 -7.30 -13.70
C GLY A 295 9.59 -7.71 -15.12
N VAL A 296 10.52 -7.72 -16.06
CA VAL A 296 10.26 -8.11 -17.46
C VAL A 296 10.81 -9.51 -17.72
N SER A 297 9.92 -10.47 -17.96
CA SER A 297 10.27 -11.83 -18.36
C SER A 297 9.99 -12.04 -19.85
N ALA A 298 10.67 -13.02 -20.45
CA ALA A 298 10.29 -13.57 -21.75
C ALA A 298 9.79 -15.00 -21.57
N SER A 299 8.99 -15.51 -22.51
CA SER A 299 8.49 -16.89 -22.44
C SER A 299 9.64 -17.89 -22.42
N GLY A 300 9.69 -18.75 -21.39
CA GLY A 300 10.78 -19.71 -21.17
C GLY A 300 12.02 -19.13 -20.48
N ASP A 301 11.98 -17.84 -20.09
CA ASP A 301 13.00 -17.23 -19.25
C ASP A 301 12.78 -17.64 -17.78
N ASN A 302 13.76 -18.35 -17.23
CA ASN A 302 13.75 -18.78 -15.82
C ASN A 302 14.67 -17.91 -14.94
N ASN A 303 15.12 -16.76 -15.44
CA ASN A 303 15.99 -15.87 -14.70
C ASN A 303 15.24 -15.14 -13.59
N GLU A 304 15.64 -15.39 -12.35
CA GLU A 304 15.10 -14.69 -11.20
C GLU A 304 15.54 -13.22 -11.19
N MET A 305 14.67 -12.33 -10.70
CA MET A 305 14.92 -10.88 -10.66
C MET A 305 15.00 -10.33 -9.23
N GLY A 306 14.90 -11.21 -8.23
CA GLY A 306 14.93 -10.81 -6.83
C GLY A 306 13.70 -10.00 -6.40
N LEU A 307 12.54 -10.22 -7.04
CA LEU A 307 11.31 -9.47 -6.76
C LEU A 307 10.81 -9.63 -5.31
N GLN A 308 11.20 -10.69 -4.60
CA GLN A 308 10.95 -10.83 -3.17
C GLN A 308 11.69 -9.77 -2.33
N VAL A 309 12.86 -9.32 -2.78
CA VAL A 309 13.63 -8.28 -2.10
C VAL A 309 13.14 -6.90 -2.53
N LEU A 310 12.96 -6.70 -3.85
CA LEU A 310 12.48 -5.43 -4.40
C LEU A 310 11.03 -5.12 -3.99
N GLY A 311 10.21 -6.14 -3.73
CA GLY A 311 8.84 -5.98 -3.25
C GLY A 311 8.73 -5.26 -1.90
N LYS A 312 9.82 -5.19 -1.11
CA LYS A 312 9.84 -4.35 0.11
C LYS A 312 9.68 -2.86 -0.21
N LEU A 313 10.22 -2.40 -1.34
CA LEU A 313 10.04 -1.02 -1.79
C LEU A 313 8.56 -0.75 -2.04
N THR A 314 7.87 -1.66 -2.70
CA THR A 314 6.43 -1.50 -3.00
C THR A 314 5.58 -1.69 -1.74
N ASP A 315 5.99 -2.52 -0.77
CA ASP A 315 5.37 -2.70 0.56
C ASP A 315 5.40 -1.42 1.39
N THR A 316 6.55 -0.80 1.51
CA THR A 316 6.68 0.42 2.33
C THR A 316 6.08 1.65 1.65
N THR A 317 6.17 1.74 0.32
CA THR A 317 5.77 2.96 -0.41
C THR A 317 4.34 2.94 -0.95
N GLY A 318 3.68 1.78 -0.92
CA GLY A 318 2.33 1.60 -1.47
C GLY A 318 2.27 1.45 -2.99
N GLY A 319 3.42 1.46 -3.67
CA GLY A 319 3.52 1.10 -5.09
C GLY A 319 3.21 -0.37 -5.35
N THR A 320 3.42 -0.82 -6.59
CA THR A 320 3.00 -2.17 -7.03
C THR A 320 4.13 -2.94 -7.68
N LEU A 321 4.17 -4.23 -7.38
CA LEU A 321 5.08 -5.20 -7.96
C LEU A 321 4.39 -5.92 -9.12
N TYR A 322 5.01 -5.87 -10.29
CA TYR A 322 4.57 -6.57 -11.50
C TYR A 322 5.68 -7.52 -11.97
N LEU A 323 5.28 -8.68 -12.47
CA LEU A 323 6.09 -9.52 -13.34
C LEU A 323 5.28 -9.70 -14.63
N ILE A 324 5.85 -9.31 -15.75
CA ILE A 324 5.14 -9.24 -17.03
C ILE A 324 5.92 -9.91 -18.15
N SER A 325 5.21 -10.37 -19.18
CA SER A 325 5.80 -10.65 -20.48
C SER A 325 5.91 -9.38 -21.34
N SER A 326 6.56 -9.47 -22.50
CA SER A 326 6.64 -8.34 -23.44
C SER A 326 5.28 -7.99 -24.06
N GLU A 327 4.37 -8.96 -24.17
CA GLU A 327 3.02 -8.79 -24.72
C GLU A 327 2.09 -8.05 -23.75
N GLU A 328 2.28 -8.23 -22.44
CA GLU A 328 1.45 -7.65 -21.38
C GLU A 328 1.87 -6.21 -21.01
N MET A 329 3.01 -5.77 -21.50
CA MET A 329 3.65 -4.52 -21.07
C MET A 329 2.76 -3.29 -21.26
N GLU A 330 2.09 -3.16 -22.40
CA GLU A 330 1.24 -1.99 -22.63
C GLU A 330 0.02 -1.96 -21.71
N ALA A 331 -0.55 -3.13 -21.38
CA ALA A 331 -1.68 -3.22 -20.46
C ALA A 331 -1.28 -2.76 -19.05
N ILE A 332 -0.12 -3.21 -18.55
CA ILE A 332 0.37 -2.83 -17.22
C ILE A 332 0.79 -1.37 -17.16
N PHE A 333 1.47 -0.85 -18.19
CA PHE A 333 1.81 0.56 -18.23
C PHE A 333 0.55 1.44 -18.33
N SER A 334 -0.48 1.00 -19.06
CA SER A 334 -1.78 1.68 -19.05
C SER A 334 -2.42 1.70 -17.67
N GLU A 335 -2.36 0.59 -16.92
CA GLU A 335 -2.80 0.53 -15.52
C GLU A 335 -2.00 1.48 -14.63
N LEU A 336 -0.66 1.48 -14.73
CA LEU A 336 0.21 2.38 -13.97
C LEU A 336 -0.14 3.85 -14.21
N ARG A 337 -0.46 4.24 -15.45
CA ARG A 337 -0.84 5.61 -15.82
C ARG A 337 -2.18 6.04 -15.27
N GLN A 338 -3.15 5.12 -15.21
CA GLN A 338 -4.51 5.38 -14.73
C GLN A 338 -4.64 5.25 -13.21
N LYS A 339 -3.56 4.83 -12.52
CA LYS A 339 -3.59 4.58 -11.09
C LYS A 339 -3.71 5.89 -10.32
N GLU A 340 -4.87 6.06 -9.69
CA GLU A 340 -5.16 7.15 -8.76
C GLU A 340 -5.10 6.65 -7.32
N TYR A 341 -4.23 7.27 -6.55
CA TYR A 341 -4.09 7.16 -5.11
C TYR A 341 -4.93 8.26 -4.47
N ILE A 342 -5.57 7.87 -3.38
CA ILE A 342 -6.51 8.68 -2.61
C ILE A 342 -5.86 9.30 -1.37
N GLY A 343 -4.64 8.86 -1.05
CA GLY A 343 -3.82 9.41 0.00
C GLY A 343 -2.37 8.97 -0.09
N LYS A 344 -1.46 9.85 0.35
CA LYS A 344 -0.02 9.56 0.49
C LYS A 344 0.39 9.67 1.95
N ASP A 345 1.52 9.06 2.32
CA ASP A 345 2.02 9.03 3.71
C ASP A 345 0.91 8.58 4.68
N VAL A 346 0.22 7.49 4.29
CA VAL A 346 -0.94 6.96 4.99
C VAL A 346 -0.48 6.17 6.20
N LYS A 347 -0.92 6.62 7.38
CA LYS A 347 -0.56 6.05 8.68
C LYS A 347 -1.83 5.65 9.42
N VAL A 348 -1.91 4.38 9.79
CA VAL A 348 -3.06 3.82 10.50
C VAL A 348 -2.68 3.55 11.95
N ARG A 349 -3.54 3.96 12.89
CA ARG A 349 -3.45 3.59 14.31
C ARG A 349 -4.79 3.04 14.78
N ILE A 350 -4.73 2.03 15.64
CA ILE A 350 -5.89 1.30 16.13
C ILE A 350 -5.85 1.26 17.65
N PHE A 351 -6.94 1.67 18.28
CA PHE A 351 -7.07 1.72 19.73
C PHE A 351 -8.21 0.83 20.18
N VAL A 352 -7.92 -0.01 21.18
CA VAL A 352 -8.84 -0.95 21.82
C VAL A 352 -8.68 -0.84 23.35
N PRO A 353 -9.64 -1.25 24.17
CA PRO A 353 -9.47 -1.25 25.62
C PRO A 353 -8.52 -2.37 26.08
N PRO A 354 -7.97 -2.33 27.31
CA PRO A 354 -7.03 -3.33 27.82
C PRO A 354 -7.57 -4.77 27.89
N SER A 355 -8.89 -4.96 27.77
CA SER A 355 -9.55 -6.27 27.68
C SER A 355 -9.45 -6.92 26.30
N ILE A 356 -8.97 -6.19 25.28
CA ILE A 356 -8.88 -6.62 23.90
C ILE A 356 -7.45 -6.43 23.41
N ILE A 357 -6.96 -7.37 22.60
CA ILE A 357 -5.67 -7.26 21.90
C ILE A 357 -5.88 -7.34 20.39
N ILE A 358 -4.93 -6.77 19.66
CA ILE A 358 -4.83 -6.93 18.22
C ILE A 358 -4.00 -8.18 17.93
N LYS A 359 -4.67 -9.26 17.56
CA LYS A 359 -4.03 -10.55 17.31
C LYS A 359 -3.30 -10.56 15.98
N ASN A 360 -3.96 -10.13 14.90
CA ASN A 360 -3.36 -10.08 13.57
C ASN A 360 -3.85 -8.84 12.80
N ILE A 361 -3.00 -8.37 11.89
CA ILE A 361 -3.37 -7.45 10.81
C ILE A 361 -2.93 -8.10 9.51
N THR A 362 -3.78 -8.07 8.49
CA THR A 362 -3.50 -8.63 7.17
C THR A 362 -3.90 -7.64 6.07
N GLY A 363 -3.24 -7.73 4.92
CA GLY A 363 -3.51 -6.87 3.76
C GLY A 363 -2.25 -6.20 3.24
N ALA A 364 -2.37 -4.91 2.87
CA ALA A 364 -1.25 -4.02 2.53
C ALA A 364 -0.14 -3.94 3.59
N TYR A 365 -0.48 -4.25 4.84
CA TYR A 365 0.47 -4.49 5.92
C TYR A 365 0.06 -5.77 6.63
N SER A 366 1.05 -6.58 7.02
CA SER A 366 0.80 -7.83 7.72
C SER A 366 1.68 -7.95 8.96
N SER A 367 1.07 -8.21 10.11
CA SER A 367 1.79 -8.42 11.36
C SER A 367 1.02 -9.35 12.30
N LYS A 368 1.76 -10.16 13.06
CA LYS A 368 1.25 -10.98 14.15
C LYS A 368 1.53 -10.26 15.47
N GLY A 369 0.48 -9.95 16.23
CA GLY A 369 0.58 -9.26 17.52
C GLY A 369 0.94 -7.79 17.40
N ALA A 370 0.04 -6.98 16.83
CA ALA A 370 0.26 -5.54 16.73
C ALA A 370 0.03 -4.86 18.09
N ILE A 371 0.90 -3.89 18.40
CA ILE A 371 0.77 -3.10 19.63
C ILE A 371 -0.32 -2.06 19.42
N GLN A 372 -1.25 -1.95 20.38
CA GLN A 372 -2.27 -0.91 20.35
C GLN A 372 -1.65 0.48 20.18
N GLY A 373 -2.20 1.28 19.28
CA GLY A 373 -1.70 2.63 18.99
C GLY A 373 -0.39 2.69 18.21
N SER A 374 0.21 1.56 17.82
CA SER A 374 1.38 1.55 16.94
C SER A 374 1.02 2.14 15.57
N GLU A 375 1.93 2.93 15.03
CA GLU A 375 1.79 3.46 13.67
C GLU A 375 2.06 2.36 12.64
N ILE A 376 1.07 2.10 11.80
CA ILE A 376 1.17 1.24 10.62
C ILE A 376 1.29 2.15 9.41
N ASN A 377 2.47 2.17 8.79
CA ASN A 377 2.70 2.96 7.59
C ASN A 377 2.36 2.12 6.34
N LEU A 378 1.50 2.68 5.48
CA LEU A 378 1.04 2.05 4.24
C LEU A 378 1.56 2.77 2.99
N GLY A 379 2.38 3.82 3.14
CA GLY A 379 2.85 4.64 2.04
C GLY A 379 1.71 5.34 1.33
N ALA A 380 1.60 5.15 0.01
CA ALA A 380 0.46 5.63 -0.77
C ALA A 380 -0.63 4.56 -0.91
N ILE A 381 -1.89 4.99 -0.89
CA ILE A 381 -3.03 4.08 -0.92
C ILE A 381 -3.99 4.40 -2.06
N THR A 382 -4.48 3.36 -2.72
CA THR A 382 -5.48 3.39 -3.78
C THR A 382 -6.83 2.92 -3.25
N GLU A 383 -7.91 3.13 -4.03
CA GLU A 383 -9.27 2.74 -3.60
C GLU A 383 -9.46 1.24 -3.39
N ASP A 384 -8.63 0.42 -4.04
CA ASP A 384 -8.72 -1.03 -4.07
C ASP A 384 -7.96 -1.72 -2.92
N ARG A 385 -7.49 -0.96 -1.92
CA ARG A 385 -6.80 -1.47 -0.74
C ARG A 385 -7.77 -1.69 0.43
N GLU A 386 -7.55 -2.80 1.13
CA GLU A 386 -8.33 -3.21 2.30
C GLU A 386 -7.42 -3.93 3.30
N LEU A 387 -7.52 -3.58 4.57
CA LEU A 387 -6.87 -4.32 5.68
C LEU A 387 -7.92 -5.07 6.48
N PHE A 388 -7.53 -6.22 7.03
CA PHE A 388 -8.31 -6.91 8.04
C PHE A 388 -7.58 -6.92 9.38
N LEU A 389 -8.34 -6.63 10.42
CA LEU A 389 -7.89 -6.58 11.81
C LEU A 389 -8.58 -7.71 12.58
N GLU A 390 -7.80 -8.64 13.11
CA GLU A 390 -8.26 -9.71 13.99
C GLU A 390 -8.05 -9.31 15.44
N LEU A 391 -9.15 -9.19 16.19
CA LEU A 391 -9.15 -8.88 17.62
C LEU A 391 -9.35 -10.15 18.44
N GLU A 392 -8.86 -10.11 19.68
CA GLU A 392 -9.06 -11.19 20.64
C GLU A 392 -9.29 -10.61 22.04
N SER A 393 -10.24 -11.19 22.78
CA SER A 393 -10.44 -10.84 24.19
C SER A 393 -9.43 -11.55 25.08
N THR A 394 -8.82 -10.82 26.02
CA THR A 394 -7.85 -11.38 26.98
C THR A 394 -8.54 -12.04 28.18
N LYS A 395 -9.80 -11.67 28.43
CA LYS A 395 -10.63 -12.15 29.53
C LYS A 395 -12.11 -12.14 29.13
N ASP A 396 -12.92 -12.82 29.92
CA ASP A 396 -14.38 -12.75 29.77
C ASP A 396 -14.86 -11.30 29.88
N LEU A 397 -15.74 -10.93 28.96
CA LEU A 397 -16.29 -9.57 28.86
C LEU A 397 -17.63 -9.51 29.59
N LYS A 398 -17.90 -8.38 30.26
CA LYS A 398 -19.15 -8.21 31.03
C LYS A 398 -20.27 -7.68 30.16
N GLN A 399 -21.44 -8.31 30.21
CA GLN A 399 -22.57 -8.03 29.32
C GLN A 399 -23.11 -6.58 29.35
N GLN A 400 -22.87 -5.84 30.44
CA GLN A 400 -23.30 -4.44 30.57
C GLN A 400 -22.28 -3.42 30.04
N GLU A 401 -21.11 -3.88 29.59
CA GLU A 401 -20.07 -3.03 29.02
C GLU A 401 -20.27 -2.87 27.50
N GLU A 402 -19.78 -1.77 26.96
CA GLU A 402 -19.52 -1.61 25.53
C GLU A 402 -18.01 -1.62 25.31
N VAL A 403 -17.57 -2.22 24.22
CA VAL A 403 -16.17 -2.27 23.84
C VAL A 403 -15.92 -1.16 22.81
N PRO A 404 -15.20 -0.07 23.17
CA PRO A 404 -14.84 0.95 22.21
C PRO A 404 -13.69 0.48 21.32
N VAL A 405 -13.75 0.79 20.04
CA VAL A 405 -12.67 0.57 19.08
C VAL A 405 -12.52 1.85 18.27
N GLN A 406 -11.31 2.41 18.20
CA GLN A 406 -11.03 3.61 17.41
C GLN A 406 -10.00 3.32 16.34
N LEU A 407 -10.33 3.73 15.11
CA LEU A 407 -9.43 3.81 13.98
C LEU A 407 -9.01 5.27 13.77
N GLN A 408 -7.72 5.50 13.61
CA GLN A 408 -7.17 6.77 13.11
C GLN A 408 -6.42 6.51 11.82
N VAL A 409 -6.65 7.35 10.81
CA VAL A 409 -5.93 7.35 9.54
C VAL A 409 -5.41 8.75 9.27
N GLU A 410 -4.11 8.96 9.48
CA GLU A 410 -3.41 10.17 9.02
C GLU A 410 -2.97 9.99 7.56
N TYR A 411 -3.11 11.03 6.74
CA TYR A 411 -2.70 10.99 5.34
C TYR A 411 -2.54 12.40 4.75
N LEU A 412 -1.85 12.48 3.62
CA LEU A 412 -1.85 13.63 2.72
C LEU A 412 -2.91 13.41 1.64
N ASP A 413 -3.85 14.34 1.51
CA ASP A 413 -4.86 14.28 0.44
C ASP A 413 -4.27 14.64 -0.94
N ASN A 414 -5.07 14.53 -2.00
CA ASN A 414 -4.62 14.82 -3.37
C ASN A 414 -4.30 16.31 -3.62
N LYS A 415 -4.62 17.19 -2.66
CA LYS A 415 -4.21 18.60 -2.65
C LYS A 415 -3.00 18.81 -1.73
N GLY A 416 -2.44 17.72 -1.19
CA GLY A 416 -1.34 17.61 -0.23
C GLY A 416 -1.62 18.20 1.16
N ASN A 417 -2.88 18.42 1.53
CA ASN A 417 -3.22 18.80 2.90
C ASN A 417 -3.00 17.61 3.84
N LYS A 418 -2.47 17.85 5.03
CA LYS A 418 -2.38 16.84 6.07
C LYS A 418 -3.73 16.68 6.77
N ARG A 419 -4.26 15.47 6.76
CA ARG A 419 -5.56 15.10 7.34
C ARG A 419 -5.41 13.97 8.36
N MET A 420 -6.40 13.87 9.25
CA MET A 420 -6.61 12.71 10.11
C MET A 420 -8.09 12.35 10.11
N ARG A 421 -8.43 11.15 9.63
CA ARG A 421 -9.78 10.60 9.79
C ARG A 421 -9.84 9.77 11.05
N VAL A 422 -10.84 10.00 11.88
CA VAL A 422 -11.07 9.25 13.12
C VAL A 422 -12.43 8.58 13.03
N ILE A 423 -12.45 7.27 13.25
CA ILE A 423 -13.67 6.48 13.29
C ILE A 423 -13.76 5.76 14.64
N ASN A 424 -14.81 6.06 15.39
CA ASN A 424 -15.14 5.44 16.67
C ASN A 424 -16.28 4.45 16.51
N ASP A 425 -16.07 3.25 17.02
CA ASP A 425 -17.08 2.21 17.09
C ASP A 425 -17.26 1.75 18.54
N ARG A 426 -18.51 1.52 18.95
CA ARG A 426 -18.86 1.02 20.28
C ARG A 426 -19.68 -0.24 20.13
N VAL A 427 -19.17 -1.36 20.64
CA VAL A 427 -19.76 -2.67 20.39
C VAL A 427 -20.30 -3.29 21.66
N LYS A 428 -21.59 -3.65 21.64
CA LYS A 428 -22.26 -4.33 22.76
C LYS A 428 -21.78 -5.77 22.91
N ILE A 429 -22.00 -6.34 24.10
CA ILE A 429 -21.64 -7.72 24.43
C ILE A 429 -22.91 -8.61 24.51
N THR A 430 -22.81 -9.85 24.06
CA THR A 430 -23.86 -10.88 24.17
C THR A 430 -23.32 -12.18 24.76
N LYS A 431 -24.19 -12.98 25.38
CA LYS A 431 -23.91 -14.37 25.78
C LYS A 431 -24.45 -15.38 24.78
N ASP A 432 -25.25 -14.91 23.81
CA ASP A 432 -25.87 -15.74 22.80
C ASP A 432 -24.91 -15.96 21.64
N GLU A 433 -24.26 -17.12 21.65
CA GLU A 433 -23.34 -17.55 20.58
C GLU A 433 -24.08 -17.87 19.28
N ASP A 434 -25.33 -18.31 19.35
CA ASP A 434 -26.13 -18.60 18.15
C ASP A 434 -26.51 -17.29 17.44
N GLU A 435 -26.93 -16.26 18.18
CA GLU A 435 -27.18 -14.92 17.61
C GLU A 435 -25.91 -14.36 16.96
N PHE A 436 -24.76 -14.54 17.61
CA PHE A 436 -23.46 -14.10 17.09
C PHE A 436 -23.12 -14.79 15.77
N LYS A 437 -23.19 -16.13 15.72
CA LYS A 437 -22.90 -16.92 14.52
C LYS A 437 -23.87 -16.61 13.37
N ALA A 438 -25.16 -16.50 13.66
CA ALA A 438 -26.19 -16.23 12.67
C ALA A 438 -26.02 -14.89 11.95
N LYS A 439 -25.46 -13.88 12.64
CA LYS A 439 -25.24 -12.52 12.11
C LYS A 439 -23.79 -12.27 11.67
N TYR A 440 -22.95 -13.30 11.66
CA TYR A 440 -21.56 -13.16 11.31
C TYR A 440 -21.37 -13.10 9.78
N ASN A 441 -20.64 -12.09 9.31
CA ASN A 441 -20.32 -11.93 7.90
C ASN A 441 -19.09 -12.76 7.52
N GLN A 442 -19.32 -13.94 6.96
CA GLN A 442 -18.25 -14.87 6.58
C GLN A 442 -17.35 -14.37 5.45
N LYS A 443 -17.80 -13.40 4.65
CA LYS A 443 -16.95 -12.78 3.61
C LYS A 443 -15.66 -12.21 4.18
N PHE A 444 -15.71 -11.63 5.39
CA PHE A 444 -14.53 -11.02 6.00
C PHE A 444 -13.51 -12.09 6.39
N ASN A 445 -13.97 -13.24 6.89
CA ASN A 445 -13.10 -14.36 7.21
C ASN A 445 -12.45 -14.92 5.95
N VAL A 446 -13.22 -15.09 4.87
CA VAL A 446 -12.70 -15.51 3.56
C VAL A 446 -11.65 -14.55 3.05
N MET A 447 -11.97 -13.25 2.95
CA MET A 447 -11.05 -12.25 2.41
C MET A 447 -9.76 -12.14 3.20
N LYS A 448 -9.85 -12.17 4.54
CA LYS A 448 -8.66 -12.22 5.41
C LYS A 448 -7.79 -13.43 5.09
N ASN A 449 -8.38 -14.61 4.91
CA ASN A 449 -7.60 -15.82 4.60
C ASN A 449 -7.03 -15.83 3.18
N ILE A 450 -7.71 -15.24 2.19
CA ILE A 450 -7.14 -15.00 0.85
C ILE A 450 -5.89 -14.11 0.96
N GLN A 451 -5.95 -13.03 1.75
CA GLN A 451 -4.80 -12.15 1.96
C GLN A 451 -3.65 -12.86 2.69
N VAL A 452 -3.96 -13.67 3.72
CA VAL A 452 -2.96 -14.50 4.41
C VAL A 452 -2.30 -15.47 3.44
N ALA A 453 -3.08 -16.12 2.57
CA ALA A 453 -2.55 -16.98 1.52
C ALA A 453 -1.61 -16.19 0.61
N GLY A 454 -1.98 -14.98 0.18
CA GLY A 454 -1.09 -14.08 -0.59
C GLY A 454 0.28 -13.87 0.05
N GLY A 455 0.33 -13.58 1.35
CA GLY A 455 1.60 -13.48 2.10
C GLY A 455 2.38 -14.80 2.14
N GLY A 456 1.68 -15.93 2.22
CA GLY A 456 2.28 -17.25 2.09
C GLY A 456 2.90 -17.50 0.71
N TYR A 457 2.20 -17.19 -0.37
CA TYR A 457 2.72 -17.26 -1.74
C TYR A 457 3.97 -16.38 -1.90
N TYR A 458 3.90 -15.13 -1.44
CA TYR A 458 5.02 -14.18 -1.47
C TYR A 458 6.28 -14.73 -0.79
N SER A 459 6.10 -15.40 0.37
CA SER A 459 7.17 -15.97 1.18
C SER A 459 7.58 -17.41 0.80
N GLY A 460 7.06 -17.95 -0.31
CA GLY A 460 7.45 -19.28 -0.82
C GLY A 460 6.68 -20.46 -0.21
N LYS A 461 5.55 -20.22 0.44
CA LYS A 461 4.66 -21.22 1.09
C LYS A 461 3.39 -21.52 0.28
N ALA A 462 3.47 -21.42 -1.04
CA ALA A 462 2.33 -21.57 -1.96
C ALA A 462 1.47 -22.81 -1.69
N LYS A 463 2.10 -23.99 -1.55
CA LYS A 463 1.38 -25.26 -1.29
C LYS A 463 0.61 -25.25 0.02
N GLU A 464 1.24 -24.78 1.10
CA GLU A 464 0.61 -24.67 2.42
C GLU A 464 -0.58 -23.71 2.38
N SER A 465 -0.43 -22.58 1.69
CA SER A 465 -1.49 -21.58 1.52
C SER A 465 -2.68 -22.12 0.73
N LYS A 466 -2.46 -22.88 -0.34
CA LYS A 466 -3.54 -23.51 -1.11
C LYS A 466 -4.31 -24.54 -0.27
N VAL A 467 -3.59 -25.36 0.50
CA VAL A 467 -4.20 -26.34 1.43
C VAL A 467 -5.09 -25.62 2.45
N GLN A 468 -4.59 -24.55 3.08
CA GLN A 468 -5.37 -23.76 4.04
C GLN A 468 -6.66 -23.18 3.46
N LEU A 469 -6.62 -22.65 2.23
CA LEU A 469 -7.83 -22.16 1.56
C LEU A 469 -8.83 -23.28 1.24
N THR A 470 -8.32 -24.46 0.88
CA THR A 470 -9.15 -25.65 0.59
C THR A 470 -9.83 -26.19 1.85
N GLU A 471 -9.08 -26.25 2.95
CA GLU A 471 -9.60 -26.65 4.27
C GLU A 471 -10.67 -25.65 4.75
N LEU A 472 -10.38 -24.34 4.67
CA LEU A 472 -11.35 -23.30 5.01
C LEU A 472 -12.64 -23.42 4.19
N LYS A 473 -12.55 -23.68 2.88
CA LYS A 473 -13.72 -23.91 2.02
C LYS A 473 -14.56 -25.09 2.54
N ALA A 474 -13.92 -26.20 2.89
CA ALA A 474 -14.61 -27.38 3.41
C ALA A 474 -15.29 -27.08 4.76
N GLU A 475 -14.63 -26.35 5.65
CA GLU A 475 -15.17 -25.95 6.95
C GLU A 475 -16.38 -25.03 6.82
N ILE A 476 -16.30 -24.01 5.97
CA ILE A 476 -17.42 -23.08 5.71
C ILE A 476 -18.61 -23.83 5.12
N LEU A 477 -18.39 -24.75 4.18
CA LEU A 477 -19.46 -25.58 3.61
C LEU A 477 -20.14 -26.46 4.65
N ASN A 478 -19.36 -27.08 5.54
CA ASN A 478 -19.89 -27.93 6.60
C ASN A 478 -20.68 -27.10 7.63
N GLU A 479 -20.19 -25.93 8.00
CA GLU A 479 -20.88 -25.00 8.90
C GLU A 479 -22.19 -24.51 8.28
N MET A 480 -22.18 -24.12 7.01
CA MET A 480 -23.38 -23.69 6.29
C MET A 480 -24.45 -24.79 6.24
N LYS A 481 -24.05 -26.04 5.97
CA LYS A 481 -24.96 -27.20 6.01
C LYS A 481 -25.52 -27.44 7.41
N SER A 482 -24.69 -27.34 8.44
CA SER A 482 -25.11 -27.48 9.83
C SER A 482 -26.16 -26.43 10.19
N LEU A 483 -25.93 -25.16 9.84
CA LEU A 483 -26.86 -24.06 10.12
C LEU A 483 -28.19 -24.26 9.38
N ARG A 484 -28.16 -24.63 8.08
CA ARG A 484 -29.36 -24.97 7.31
C ARG A 484 -30.17 -26.10 7.96
N SER A 485 -29.49 -27.17 8.40
CA SER A 485 -30.15 -28.33 9.03
C SER A 485 -30.79 -28.00 10.38
N SER A 486 -30.30 -26.96 11.06
CA SER A 486 -30.80 -26.53 12.37
C SER A 486 -32.05 -25.64 12.30
N ASN A 487 -32.59 -25.36 11.10
CA ASN A 487 -33.72 -24.44 10.86
C ASN A 487 -33.56 -23.05 11.50
N LYS A 488 -32.32 -22.61 11.78
CA LYS A 488 -32.03 -21.27 12.29
C LYS A 488 -31.86 -20.31 11.11
N THR A 489 -32.44 -19.11 11.22
CA THR A 489 -32.15 -18.03 10.27
C THR A 489 -30.70 -17.57 10.44
N PHE A 490 -29.93 -17.55 9.37
CA PHE A 490 -28.55 -17.04 9.35
C PHE A 490 -28.29 -16.24 8.08
N ALA A 491 -27.19 -15.49 8.04
CA ALA A 491 -26.77 -14.69 6.89
C ALA A 491 -26.27 -15.57 5.72
N GLU A 492 -27.14 -16.38 5.14
CA GLU A 492 -26.82 -17.36 4.10
C GLU A 492 -26.17 -16.73 2.86
N GLN A 493 -26.55 -15.50 2.54
CA GLN A 493 -25.95 -14.73 1.45
C GLN A 493 -24.46 -14.44 1.70
N ASP A 494 -24.06 -14.12 2.94
CA ASP A 494 -22.66 -13.84 3.28
C ASP A 494 -21.79 -15.09 3.16
N PHE A 495 -22.33 -16.27 3.51
CA PHE A 495 -21.68 -17.56 3.29
C PHE A 495 -21.52 -17.86 1.79
N THR A 496 -22.60 -17.68 1.03
CA THR A 496 -22.62 -17.96 -0.41
C THR A 496 -21.65 -17.04 -1.16
N GLU A 497 -21.66 -15.74 -0.84
CA GLU A 497 -20.73 -14.77 -1.43
C GLU A 497 -19.28 -15.11 -1.04
N GLY A 498 -19.00 -15.39 0.24
CA GLY A 498 -17.67 -15.81 0.69
C GLY A 498 -17.17 -17.08 -0.01
N LEU A 499 -18.02 -18.10 -0.16
CA LEU A 499 -17.66 -19.32 -0.91
C LEU A 499 -17.35 -19.00 -2.37
N SER A 500 -18.12 -18.12 -3.02
CA SER A 500 -17.84 -17.72 -4.40
C SER A 500 -16.50 -17.02 -4.57
N TYR A 501 -16.05 -16.27 -3.55
CA TYR A 501 -14.74 -15.62 -3.53
C TYR A 501 -13.61 -16.65 -3.39
N LEU A 502 -13.78 -17.65 -2.51
CA LEU A 502 -12.84 -18.77 -2.39
C LEU A 502 -12.75 -19.59 -3.67
N ASP A 503 -13.88 -19.84 -4.33
CA ASP A 503 -13.92 -20.60 -5.57
C ASP A 503 -13.17 -19.89 -6.70
N ASP A 504 -13.43 -18.59 -6.92
CA ASP A 504 -12.71 -17.79 -7.93
C ASP A 504 -11.20 -17.73 -7.63
N GLU A 505 -10.81 -17.59 -6.36
CA GLU A 505 -9.39 -17.51 -6.00
C GLU A 505 -8.68 -18.86 -6.13
N LEU A 506 -9.32 -19.97 -5.77
CA LEU A 506 -8.76 -21.30 -5.97
C LEU A 506 -8.62 -21.64 -7.46
N GLU A 507 -9.57 -21.24 -8.30
CA GLU A 507 -9.48 -21.36 -9.76
C GLU A 507 -8.32 -20.51 -10.31
N GLU A 508 -8.18 -19.27 -9.85
CA GLU A 508 -7.05 -18.41 -10.24
C GLU A 508 -5.71 -19.05 -9.88
N ILE A 509 -5.59 -19.59 -8.67
CA ILE A 509 -4.39 -20.30 -8.21
C ILE A 509 -4.07 -21.49 -9.12
N GLU A 510 -5.07 -22.24 -9.58
CA GLU A 510 -4.86 -23.37 -10.50
C GLU A 510 -4.39 -22.94 -11.89
N ILE A 511 -4.82 -21.77 -12.36
CA ILE A 511 -4.33 -21.16 -13.61
C ILE A 511 -2.88 -20.72 -13.41
N GLU A 512 -2.59 -19.99 -12.33
CA GLU A 512 -1.25 -19.51 -11.99
C GLU A 512 -0.23 -20.65 -11.84
N GLU A 513 -0.64 -21.79 -11.28
CA GLU A 513 0.21 -22.99 -11.16
C GLU A 513 0.59 -23.60 -12.52
N LYS A 514 -0.19 -23.37 -13.57
CA LYS A 514 0.15 -23.77 -14.95
C LYS A 514 1.07 -22.75 -15.60
N GLU A 515 0.82 -21.46 -15.37
CA GLU A 515 1.61 -20.35 -15.94
C GLU A 515 3.02 -20.29 -15.37
N VAL A 516 3.18 -20.54 -14.07
CA VAL A 516 4.50 -20.49 -13.40
C VAL A 516 5.50 -21.49 -13.98
N ALA A 517 5.04 -22.55 -14.66
CA ALA A 517 5.92 -23.51 -15.32
C ALA A 517 6.76 -22.89 -16.45
N GLN A 518 6.40 -21.69 -16.93
CA GLN A 518 7.07 -20.96 -18.01
C GLN A 518 7.71 -19.64 -17.55
N ALA A 519 7.79 -19.41 -16.24
CA ALA A 519 8.25 -18.15 -15.65
C ALA A 519 9.23 -18.38 -14.47
N PRO A 520 10.00 -17.36 -14.06
CA PRO A 520 10.86 -17.45 -12.88
C PRO A 520 10.03 -17.61 -11.61
N ALA A 521 9.95 -18.83 -11.08
CA ALA A 521 8.94 -19.22 -10.10
C ALA A 521 8.92 -18.36 -8.83
N LYS A 522 10.09 -17.96 -8.28
CA LYS A 522 10.10 -17.15 -7.05
C LYS A 522 9.63 -15.73 -7.33
N SER A 523 10.09 -15.13 -8.43
CA SER A 523 9.67 -13.79 -8.85
C SER A 523 8.18 -13.76 -9.21
N TYR A 524 7.68 -14.82 -9.85
CA TYR A 524 6.26 -14.98 -10.18
C TYR A 524 5.38 -15.03 -8.93
N TRP A 525 5.72 -15.90 -7.98
CA TRP A 525 4.97 -15.99 -6.73
C TRP A 525 5.11 -14.76 -5.84
N ALA A 526 6.22 -14.03 -5.92
CA ALA A 526 6.36 -12.73 -5.26
C ALA A 526 5.35 -11.71 -5.84
N ALA A 527 5.29 -11.56 -7.16
CA ALA A 527 4.37 -10.63 -7.79
C ALA A 527 2.90 -10.99 -7.52
N LYS A 528 2.49 -12.23 -7.84
CA LYS A 528 1.09 -12.69 -7.64
C LYS A 528 0.72 -12.74 -6.16
N GLY A 529 1.63 -13.22 -5.30
CA GLY A 529 1.44 -13.25 -3.85
C GLY A 529 1.21 -11.88 -3.25
N GLN A 530 1.99 -10.86 -3.65
CA GLN A 530 1.78 -9.49 -3.20
C GLN A 530 0.45 -8.91 -3.70
N GLN A 531 0.09 -9.14 -4.96
CA GLN A 531 -1.21 -8.69 -5.49
C GLN A 531 -2.39 -9.31 -4.72
N ARG A 532 -2.34 -10.62 -4.47
CA ARG A 532 -3.32 -11.37 -3.66
C ARG A 532 -3.37 -10.86 -2.21
N ALA A 533 -2.21 -10.65 -1.59
CA ALA A 533 -2.12 -10.18 -0.21
C ALA A 533 -2.78 -8.81 -0.01
N ARG A 534 -2.80 -7.96 -1.05
CA ARG A 534 -3.32 -6.59 -0.97
C ARG A 534 -4.68 -6.40 -1.63
N MET A 535 -5.30 -7.49 -2.07
CA MET A 535 -6.56 -7.45 -2.79
C MET A 535 -7.70 -7.05 -1.85
N SER A 536 -8.55 -6.10 -2.28
CA SER A 536 -9.82 -5.81 -1.62
C SER A 536 -10.94 -6.71 -2.13
N SER A 537 -11.96 -6.88 -1.30
CA SER A 537 -13.24 -7.51 -1.65
C SER A 537 -13.86 -6.87 -2.90
N SER A 538 -13.76 -5.54 -3.03
CA SER A 538 -14.21 -4.83 -4.24
C SER A 538 -13.41 -5.17 -5.48
N SER A 539 -12.08 -5.31 -5.37
CA SER A 539 -11.23 -5.65 -6.51
C SER A 539 -11.51 -7.08 -6.99
N LEU A 540 -11.63 -8.02 -6.06
CA LEU A 540 -12.02 -9.39 -6.34
C LEU A 540 -13.36 -9.46 -7.06
N LYS A 541 -14.38 -8.75 -6.57
CA LYS A 541 -15.69 -8.69 -7.21
C LYS A 541 -15.62 -8.12 -8.63
N LYS A 542 -14.86 -7.04 -8.85
CA LYS A 542 -14.62 -6.48 -10.20
C LYS A 542 -13.95 -7.53 -11.13
N ARG A 543 -13.01 -8.34 -10.64
CA ARG A 543 -12.39 -9.44 -11.41
C ARG A 543 -13.41 -10.50 -11.81
N MET A 544 -14.22 -10.97 -10.86
CA MET A 544 -15.27 -11.95 -11.12
C MET A 544 -16.32 -11.44 -12.12
N GLU A 545 -16.68 -10.15 -12.06
CA GLU A 545 -17.60 -9.53 -13.01
C GLU A 545 -17.02 -9.43 -14.43
N LYS A 546 -15.71 -9.21 -14.55
CA LYS A 546 -15.02 -9.21 -15.85
C LYS A 546 -14.98 -10.61 -16.47
N LYS A 547 -14.75 -11.68 -15.69
CA LYS A 547 -14.74 -13.08 -16.18
C LYS A 547 -16.10 -13.55 -16.73
N LYS A 548 -17.20 -12.91 -16.32
CA LYS A 548 -18.57 -13.24 -16.78
C LYS A 548 -18.98 -12.55 -18.07
N LYS A 549 -18.22 -11.56 -18.54
CA LYS A 549 -18.45 -10.83 -19.79
C LYS A 549 -17.56 -11.41 -20.87
#